data_AF-A0A922SIF1-F1
#
_entry.id   AF-A0A922SIF1-F1
#
_cell.length_a   1.000
_cell.length_b   1.000
_cell.length_c   1.000
_cell.angle_alpha   90.00
_cell.angle_beta   90.00
_cell.angle_gamma   90.00
#
_symmetry.space_group_name_H-M   'P 1'
#
loop_
_entity.id
_entity.type
_entity.pdbx_description
1 polymer ?
#
loop_
_entity_poly.entity_id
_entity_poly.type
_entity_poly.pdbx_seq_one_letter_code
_entity_poly.pdbx_strand_id
1 'polypeptide(L)' 'MHDILTVSEACNVETNGAPSAEYSWFPGYTWTVALCANCMVHVGWRFEALKRSLRPAQFYGLCRNYVQPYDIDEARGEP' A
#
# COMPACT_ATOMS: atom_id res chain seq x y z
N MET A 1 -12.11 11.90 1.23
CA MET A 1 -10.76 12.13 0.68
C MET A 1 -9.84 11.13 1.33
N HIS A 2 -9.09 10.34 0.57
CA HIS A 2 -8.12 9.39 1.14
C HIS A 2 -6.72 10.01 1.01
N ASP A 3 -6.10 10.30 2.14
CA ASP A 3 -4.67 10.63 2.17
C ASP A 3 -3.87 9.34 2.02
N ILE A 4 -3.03 9.29 0.99
CA ILE A 4 -2.30 8.09 0.58
C ILE A 4 -0.82 8.36 0.63
N LEU A 5 -0.09 7.41 1.20
CA LEU A 5 1.36 7.38 1.18
C LEU A 5 1.80 6.31 0.17
N THR A 6 2.55 6.72 -0.85
CA THR A 6 3.14 5.78 -1.82
C THR A 6 4.50 5.29 -1.34
N VAL A 7 4.67 3.98 -1.27
CA VAL A 7 5.93 3.33 -0.89
C VAL A 7 6.30 2.27 -1.92
N SER A 8 7.60 2.05 -2.14
CA SER A 8 8.09 1.05 -3.09
C SER A 8 7.80 -0.38 -2.62
N GLU A 9 7.89 -0.61 -1.31
CA GLU A 9 7.76 -1.92 -0.67
C GLU A 9 6.93 -1.84 0.60
N ALA A 10 6.21 -2.91 0.90
CA ALA A 10 5.47 -3.09 2.15
C ALA A 10 5.53 -4.58 2.53
N CYS A 11 5.83 -4.86 3.80
CA CYS A 11 5.89 -6.20 4.36
C CYS A 11 4.65 -6.49 5.22
N ASN A 12 4.33 -7.77 5.44
CA ASN A 12 3.16 -8.21 6.21
C ASN A 12 1.83 -7.70 5.63
N VAL A 13 1.76 -7.64 4.30
CA VAL A 13 0.58 -7.23 3.53
C VAL A 13 0.18 -8.36 2.59
N GLU A 14 -1.11 -8.68 2.56
CA GLU A 14 -1.69 -9.64 1.62
C GLU A 14 -2.66 -8.94 0.66
N THR A 15 -2.69 -9.39 -0.59
CA THR A 15 -3.65 -8.88 -1.57
C THR A 15 -4.96 -9.66 -1.52
N ASN A 16 -6.09 -8.95 -1.58
CA ASN A 16 -7.41 -9.55 -1.63
C ASN A 16 -8.13 -9.18 -2.94
N GLY A 17 -8.66 -10.20 -3.64
CA GLY A 17 -9.37 -10.04 -4.90
C GLY A 17 -8.47 -9.94 -6.14
N ALA A 18 -9.10 -9.68 -7.28
CA ALA A 18 -8.41 -9.53 -8.56
C ALA A 18 -7.94 -8.08 -8.78
N PRO A 19 -6.85 -7.86 -9.52
CA PRO A 19 -6.43 -6.50 -9.92
C PRO A 19 -7.50 -5.82 -10.80
N SER A 20 -7.74 -4.53 -10.55
CA SER A 20 -8.65 -3.71 -11.35
C SER A 20 -7.99 -2.42 -11.82
N ALA A 21 -8.23 -2.03 -13.07
CA ALA A 21 -7.85 -0.71 -13.59
C ALA A 21 -8.95 0.34 -13.38
N GLU A 22 -10.14 -0.07 -12.95
CA GLU A 22 -11.30 0.80 -12.82
C GLU A 22 -11.07 1.84 -11.72
N TYR A 23 -11.32 3.12 -12.00
CA TYR A 23 -11.09 4.24 -11.07
C TYR A 23 -9.68 4.31 -10.45
N SER A 24 -8.66 3.75 -11.13
CA SER A 24 -7.29 3.81 -10.64
C SER A 24 -6.81 5.25 -10.53
N TRP A 25 -6.25 5.61 -9.38
CA TRP A 25 -5.63 6.93 -9.15
C TRP A 25 -4.32 7.13 -9.91
N PHE A 26 -3.71 6.03 -10.36
CA PHE A 26 -2.44 6.05 -11.08
C PHE A 26 -2.65 5.50 -12.50
N PRO A 27 -2.80 6.37 -13.51
CA PRO A 27 -2.98 5.94 -14.90
C PRO A 27 -1.89 4.97 -15.34
N GLY A 28 -2.28 3.85 -15.94
CA GLY A 28 -1.35 2.80 -16.34
C GLY A 28 -1.07 1.73 -15.27
N TYR A 29 -1.73 1.81 -14.11
CA TYR A 29 -1.67 0.80 -13.06
C TYR A 29 -3.03 0.19 -12.75
N THR A 30 -3.06 -1.11 -12.48
CA THR A 30 -4.15 -1.76 -11.75
C THR A 30 -3.92 -1.62 -10.27
N TRP A 31 -4.99 -1.63 -9.48
CA TRP A 31 -4.94 -1.74 -8.03
C TRP A 31 -5.56 -3.06 -7.57
N THR A 32 -5.03 -3.60 -6.48
CA THR A 32 -5.60 -4.74 -5.74
C THR A 32 -5.66 -4.35 -4.28
N VAL A 33 -6.75 -4.70 -3.58
CA VAL A 33 -6.89 -4.39 -2.14
C VAL A 33 -5.75 -5.02 -1.36
N ALA A 34 -5.13 -4.24 -0.47
CA ALA A 34 -4.08 -4.67 0.43
C ALA A 34 -4.59 -4.71 1.88
N LEU A 35 -4.46 -5.88 2.51
CA LEU A 35 -4.85 -6.16 3.89
C LEU A 35 -3.61 -6.42 4.75
N CYS A 36 -3.67 -6.09 6.03
CA CYS A 36 -2.66 -6.52 7.00
C CYS A 36 -2.72 -8.04 7.15
N ALA A 37 -1.59 -8.74 6.97
CA ALA A 37 -1.52 -10.20 7.06
C ALA A 37 -1.87 -10.76 8.46
N ASN A 38 -1.79 -9.92 9.51
CA ASN A 38 -2.07 -10.35 10.88
C ASN A 38 -3.55 -10.15 11.29
N CYS A 39 -4.14 -9.00 10.98
CA CYS A 39 -5.49 -8.65 11.44
C CYS A 39 -6.53 -8.58 10.32
N MET A 40 -6.14 -8.78 9.06
CA MET A 40 -6.98 -8.72 7.87
C MET A 40 -7.70 -7.38 7.64
N VAL A 41 -7.31 -6.33 8.37
CA VAL A 41 -7.82 -4.97 8.18
C VAL A 41 -7.24 -4.38 6.90
N HIS A 42 -8.08 -3.65 6.17
CA HIS A 42 -7.67 -2.89 4.99
C HIS A 42 -6.64 -1.81 5.34
N VAL A 43 -5.47 -1.86 4.69
CA VAL A 43 -4.39 -0.89 4.89
C VAL A 43 -4.11 -0.03 3.65
N GLY A 44 -4.62 -0.42 2.48
CA GLY A 44 -4.46 0.34 1.23
C GLY A 44 -4.61 -0.54 0.00
N TRP A 45 -3.76 -0.29 -0.99
CA TRP A 45 -3.77 -1.01 -2.27
C TRP A 45 -2.36 -1.30 -2.78
N ARG A 46 -2.20 -2.44 -3.46
CA ARG A 46 -1.02 -2.77 -4.28
C ARG A 46 -1.29 -2.33 -5.71
N PHE A 47 -0.37 -1.56 -6.29
CA PHE A 47 -0.46 -1.10 -7.67
C PHE A 47 0.53 -1.87 -8.56
N GLU A 48 0.07 -2.35 -9.70
CA GLU A 48 0.87 -3.10 -10.68
C GLU A 48 0.77 -2.47 -12.07
N ALA A 49 1.92 -2.30 -12.73
CA ALA A 49 1.99 -1.65 -14.03
C ALA A 49 1.35 -2.50 -15.13
N LEU A 50 0.46 -1.89 -15.93
CA LEU A 50 -0.16 -2.52 -17.10
C LEU A 50 0.84 -2.74 -18.26
N LYS A 51 1.95 -1.99 -18.28
CA LYS A 51 2.97 -2.05 -19.34
C LYS A 51 4.35 -2.26 -18.75
N ARG A 52 5.14 -3.14 -19.37
CA ARG A 52 6.52 -3.46 -18.95
C ARG A 52 7.49 -2.28 -19.01
N SER A 53 7.18 -1.24 -19.79
CA SER A 53 7.99 -0.02 -19.88
C SER A 53 7.77 0.94 -18.71
N LEU A 54 6.65 0.81 -17.99
CA LEU A 54 6.31 1.72 -16.90
C LEU A 54 7.14 1.41 -15.66
N ARG A 55 7.49 2.46 -14.90
CA ARG A 55 8.25 2.35 -13.66
C ARG A 55 7.60 3.22 -12.57
N PRO A 56 7.53 2.73 -11.32
CA PRO A 56 7.94 1.39 -10.88
C PRO A 56 7.02 0.28 -11.44
N ALA A 57 7.51 -0.98 -11.48
CA ALA A 57 6.69 -2.11 -11.97
C ALA A 57 5.54 -2.44 -10.99
N GLN A 58 5.78 -2.21 -9.70
CA GLN A 58 4.78 -2.26 -8.65
C GLN A 58 5.12 -1.25 -7.55
N PHE A 59 4.12 -0.88 -6.76
CA PHE A 59 4.28 -0.13 -5.52
C PHE A 59 3.03 -0.30 -4.65
N TYR A 60 2.99 0.31 -3.46
CA TYR A 60 1.82 0.32 -2.59
C TYR A 60 1.36 1.75 -2.33
N GLY A 61 0.04 1.94 -2.26
CA GLY A 61 -0.57 3.15 -1.71
C GLY A 61 -1.25 2.81 -0.39
N LEU A 62 -0.67 3.26 0.73
CA LEU A 62 -1.18 2.99 2.07
C LEU A 62 -2.06 4.16 2.54
N CYS A 63 -3.21 3.83 3.13
CA CYS A 63 -4.10 4.82 3.72
C CYS A 63 -3.47 5.41 4.98
N ARG A 64 -3.33 6.74 5.06
CA ARG A 64 -2.69 7.44 6.17
C ARG A 64 -3.27 7.09 7.55
N ASN A 65 -4.57 6.79 7.62
CA ASN A 65 -5.28 6.45 8.86
C ASN A 65 -5.03 5.02 9.36
N TYR A 66 -4.44 4.15 8.53
CA TYR A 66 -4.14 2.75 8.86
C TYR A 66 -2.65 2.48 9.01
N VAL A 67 -1.83 3.53 8.96
CA VAL A 67 -0.39 3.46 9.21
C VAL A 67 -0.01 4.49 10.26
N GLN A 68 0.86 4.08 11.17
CA GLN A 68 1.45 4.93 12.18
C GLN A 68 2.97 4.88 12.02
N PRO A 69 3.67 6.03 12.15
CA PRO A 69 5.10 6.01 12.33
C PRO A 69 5.45 5.09 13.50
N TYR A 70 6.47 4.28 13.33
CA TYR A 70 7.06 3.56 14.44
C TYR A 70 7.96 4.54 15.17
N ASP A 71 7.59 4.91 16.39
CA ASP A 71 8.44 5.72 17.25
C ASP A 71 9.57 4.83 17.78
N ILE A 72 10.76 5.04 17.22
CA ILE A 72 11.96 4.27 17.59
C ILE A 72 12.42 4.60 19.02
N ASP A 73 12.14 5.81 19.50
CA ASP A 73 12.58 6.27 20.81
C ASP A 73 11.67 5.67 21.88
N GLU A 74 10.34 5.71 21.66
CA GLU A 74 9.35 5.03 22.51
C GLU A 74 9.59 3.52 22.57
N ALA A 75 9.88 2.90 21.43
CA ALA A 75 10.17 1.47 21.37
C ALA A 75 11.45 1.05 22.10
N ARG A 76 12.43 1.95 22.19
CA ARG A 76 13.69 1.74 22.92
C ARG A 76 13.54 2.03 24.42
N GLY A 77 12.41 2.59 24.84
CA GLY A 77 12.20 3.05 26.21
C GLY A 77 13.09 4.25 26.58
N GLU A 78 13.53 5.02 25.58
CA GLU A 78 14.25 6.28 25.77
C GLU A 78 13.22 7.42 25.86
N PRO A 79 13.30 8.32 26.86
CA PRO A 79 12.33 9.40 27.04
C PRO A 79 12.46 10.51 25.99
#